data_AF-A0A416JR92-F1
#
_entry.id   AF-A0A416JR92-F1
#
_cell.length_a   1.000
_cell.length_b   1.000
_cell.length_c   1.000
_cell.angle_alpha   90.00
_cell.angle_beta   90.00
_cell.angle_gamma   90.00
#
_symmetry.space_group_name_H-M   'P 1'
#
loop_
_entity.id
_entity.type
_entity.pdbx_description
1 polymer ?
#
loop_
_entity_poly.entity_id
_entity_poly.type
_entity_poly.pdbx_seq_one_letter_code
_entity_poly.pdbx_strand_id
1 'polypeptide(L)'
;MKKFLKILLIIVGIVFLIFAALICIGLFVDYDDHIENGRYTYVPEDDNKDNAYVEFNLSDYDKKDSELIYYSSVEEAILNSPLNAENEEFSVPEDFLNHVDEILHIWNGKQYDTIFYRAGSDNDPVQGFVIARCKKKIENESTQYAFVNATPATTTPDTTYGGDFKKFIHLSLTISDIQQDLNPNYPDTRFVFGYAHDKEIYSLEVEGQKPDGIIEYEEYGRTMYMWYYNDLKSNKRGDCLSYSVDVPE
;
A
#
# COMPACT_ATOMS: atom_id res chain seq x y z
N MET A 1 24.91 10.14 -22.97
CA MET A 1 24.30 10.54 -21.67
C MET A 1 23.19 11.59 -21.83
N LYS A 2 23.45 12.85 -22.25
CA LYS A 2 22.38 13.88 -22.34
C LYS A 2 21.19 13.55 -23.25
N LYS A 3 21.39 12.82 -24.36
CA LYS A 3 20.30 12.38 -25.25
C LYS A 3 19.46 11.25 -24.65
N PHE A 4 20.09 10.33 -23.92
CA PHE A 4 19.42 9.19 -23.28
C PHE A 4 18.58 9.65 -22.09
N LEU A 5 19.14 10.56 -21.27
CA LEU A 5 18.43 11.18 -20.16
C LEU A 5 17.22 12.00 -20.61
N LYS A 6 17.32 12.71 -21.76
CA LYS A 6 16.17 13.42 -22.34
C LYS A 6 15.06 12.47 -22.79
N ILE A 7 15.39 11.32 -23.38
CA ILE A 7 14.40 10.33 -23.81
C ILE A 7 13.72 9.69 -22.59
N LEU A 8 14.49 9.37 -21.53
CA LEU A 8 13.96 8.85 -20.27
C LEU A 8 12.98 9.83 -19.62
N LEU A 9 13.35 11.12 -19.52
CA LEU A 9 12.48 12.17 -18.95
C LEU A 9 11.19 12.38 -19.76
N ILE A 10 11.24 12.21 -21.09
CA ILE A 10 10.04 12.28 -21.93
C ILE A 10 9.12 11.09 -21.66
N ILE A 11 9.66 9.87 -21.50
CA ILE A 11 8.87 8.67 -21.20
C ILE A 11 8.22 8.80 -19.82
N VAL A 12 8.99 9.20 -18.80
CA VAL A 12 8.47 9.42 -17.43
C VAL A 12 7.39 10.51 -17.43
N GLY A 13 7.58 11.61 -18.17
CA GLY A 13 6.58 12.66 -18.30
C GLY A 13 5.28 12.21 -19.00
N ILE A 14 5.37 11.34 -20.00
CA ILE A 14 4.19 10.78 -20.68
C ILE A 14 3.45 9.81 -19.74
N VAL A 15 4.16 8.95 -19.01
CA VAL A 15 3.56 8.05 -18.02
C VAL A 15 2.89 8.85 -16.89
N PHE A 16 3.53 9.90 -16.39
CA PHE A 16 2.96 10.80 -15.39
C PHE A 16 1.70 11.51 -15.90
N LEU A 17 1.68 11.96 -17.16
CA LEU A 17 0.50 12.57 -17.77
C LEU A 17 -0.66 11.57 -17.93
N ILE A 18 -0.37 10.31 -18.25
CA ILE A 18 -1.38 9.24 -18.28
C ILE A 18 -1.90 8.99 -16.86
N PHE A 19 -1.03 8.93 -15.85
CA PHE A 19 -1.40 8.74 -14.45
C PHE A 19 -2.27 9.89 -13.93
N ALA A 20 -1.88 11.14 -14.21
CA ALA A 20 -2.66 12.32 -13.87
C ALA A 20 -4.01 12.36 -14.61
N ALA A 21 -4.06 11.92 -15.87
CA ALA A 21 -5.32 11.80 -16.62
C ALA A 21 -6.23 10.72 -16.05
N LEU A 22 -5.70 9.57 -15.61
CA LEU A 22 -6.45 8.51 -14.93
C LEU A 22 -6.98 8.97 -13.57
N ILE A 23 -6.17 9.71 -12.80
CA ILE A 23 -6.62 10.35 -11.54
C ILE A 23 -7.73 11.37 -11.83
N CYS A 24 -7.60 12.19 -12.87
CA CYS A 24 -8.65 13.12 -13.29
C CYS A 24 -9.93 12.39 -13.71
N ILE A 25 -9.83 11.26 -14.44
CA ILE A 25 -11.00 10.46 -14.82
C ILE A 25 -11.66 9.86 -13.56
N GLY A 26 -10.88 9.29 -12.63
CA GLY A 26 -11.39 8.79 -11.35
C GLY A 26 -12.01 9.86 -10.43
N LEU A 27 -11.67 11.14 -10.64
CA LEU A 27 -12.29 12.26 -9.92
C LEU A 27 -13.63 12.73 -10.52
N PHE A 28 -13.95 12.38 -11.78
CA PHE A 28 -15.11 12.88 -12.53
C PHE A 28 -16.11 11.80 -13.00
N VAL A 29 -15.89 10.52 -12.69
CA VAL A 29 -16.89 9.47 -12.93
C VAL A 29 -17.88 9.46 -11.76
N ASP A 30 -19.14 9.82 -12.03
CA ASP A 30 -20.27 9.55 -11.14
C ASP A 30 -20.50 8.05 -11.14
N TYR A 31 -19.97 7.36 -10.14
CA TYR A 31 -20.24 5.95 -9.93
C TYR A 31 -21.71 5.78 -9.51
N ASP A 32 -22.39 4.75 -10.02
CA ASP A 32 -23.80 4.44 -9.72
C ASP A 32 -23.89 3.93 -8.27
N ASP A 33 -23.79 4.90 -7.37
CA ASP A 33 -23.55 4.74 -5.96
C ASP A 33 -24.88 4.80 -5.21
N HIS A 34 -25.06 3.87 -4.27
CA HIS A 34 -26.29 3.78 -3.50
C HIS A 34 -25.97 3.82 -2.02
N ILE A 35 -26.49 4.84 -1.33
CA ILE A 35 -26.59 4.85 0.13
C ILE A 35 -28.00 4.39 0.48
N GLU A 36 -28.10 3.22 1.11
CA GLU A 36 -29.35 2.68 1.62
C GLU A 36 -29.19 2.37 3.10
N ASN A 37 -30.09 2.89 3.95
CA ASN A 37 -30.09 2.68 5.40
C ASN A 37 -28.74 3.00 6.08
N GLY A 38 -28.03 4.04 5.64
CA GLY A 38 -26.74 4.43 6.22
C GLY A 38 -25.57 3.57 5.77
N ARG A 39 -25.75 2.69 4.78
CA ARG A 39 -24.67 1.91 4.18
C ARG A 39 -24.45 2.33 2.74
N TYR A 40 -23.23 2.71 2.43
CA TYR A 40 -22.78 2.94 1.06
C TYR A 40 -22.40 1.61 0.41
N THR A 41 -22.81 1.43 -0.84
CA THR A 41 -22.39 0.30 -1.68
C THR A 41 -21.93 0.82 -3.03
N TYR A 42 -20.70 0.46 -3.39
CA TYR A 42 -20.14 0.63 -4.72
C TYR A 42 -20.34 -0.64 -5.54
N VAL A 43 -20.94 -0.50 -6.72
CA VAL A 43 -21.09 -1.58 -7.70
C VAL A 43 -20.39 -1.15 -9.00
N PRO A 44 -19.42 -1.94 -9.50
CA PRO A 44 -18.79 -1.65 -10.79
C PRO A 44 -19.82 -1.62 -11.93
N GLU A 45 -19.62 -0.75 -12.92
CA GLU A 45 -20.45 -0.69 -14.12
C GLU A 45 -20.47 -2.03 -14.87
N ASP A 46 -21.60 -2.37 -15.51
CA ASP A 46 -21.80 -3.65 -16.22
C ASP A 46 -20.68 -3.96 -17.22
N ASP A 47 -20.18 -2.96 -17.95
CA ASP A 47 -19.11 -3.11 -18.94
C ASP A 47 -17.74 -3.50 -18.31
N ASN A 48 -17.58 -3.27 -17.00
CA ASN A 48 -16.35 -3.54 -16.24
C ASN A 48 -16.45 -4.76 -15.32
N LYS A 49 -17.64 -5.34 -15.13
CA LYS A 49 -17.87 -6.45 -14.17
C LYS A 49 -17.07 -7.72 -14.48
N ASP A 50 -16.72 -7.93 -15.75
CA ASP A 50 -16.00 -9.11 -16.22
C ASP A 50 -14.49 -8.89 -16.40
N ASN A 51 -13.96 -7.71 -16.05
CA ASN A 51 -12.53 -7.45 -16.12
C ASN A 51 -11.79 -8.29 -15.06
N ALA A 52 -11.03 -9.27 -15.55
CA ALA A 52 -10.31 -10.20 -14.71
C ALA A 52 -9.12 -9.52 -13.99
N TYR A 53 -8.77 -10.10 -12.84
CA TYR A 53 -7.57 -9.82 -12.09
C TYR A 53 -6.36 -9.86 -13.03
N VAL A 54 -5.57 -8.79 -13.00
CA VAL A 54 -4.34 -8.70 -13.76
C VAL A 54 -3.24 -9.29 -12.88
N GLU A 55 -2.71 -10.44 -13.29
CA GLU A 55 -1.64 -11.10 -12.57
C GLU A 55 -0.42 -10.17 -12.48
N PHE A 56 0.06 -9.97 -11.27
CA PHE A 56 1.19 -9.11 -11.01
C PHE A 56 2.48 -9.73 -11.57
N ASN A 57 3.23 -8.98 -12.35
CA ASN A 57 4.51 -9.46 -12.86
C ASN A 57 5.64 -9.18 -11.86
N LEU A 58 6.00 -10.20 -11.09
CA LEU A 58 7.03 -10.13 -10.07
C LEU A 58 8.43 -9.79 -10.63
N SER A 59 8.69 -10.03 -11.93
CA SER A 59 10.02 -9.87 -12.53
C SER A 59 10.60 -8.46 -12.43
N ASP A 60 9.73 -7.46 -12.28
CA ASP A 60 10.12 -6.06 -12.25
C ASP A 60 10.51 -5.60 -10.83
N TYR A 61 10.16 -6.37 -9.80
CA TYR A 61 10.29 -6.01 -8.39
C TYR A 61 11.07 -7.03 -7.54
N ASP A 62 11.17 -8.30 -7.96
CA ASP A 62 12.04 -9.28 -7.30
C ASP A 62 13.50 -8.97 -7.64
N LYS A 63 14.23 -8.44 -6.66
CA LYS A 63 15.69 -8.33 -6.72
C LYS A 63 16.28 -9.74 -6.81
N LYS A 64 17.23 -9.95 -7.72
CA LYS A 64 17.90 -11.26 -7.83
C LYS A 64 18.59 -11.58 -6.51
N ASP A 65 18.54 -12.84 -6.08
CA ASP A 65 19.16 -13.27 -4.83
C ASP A 65 20.66 -12.91 -4.72
N SER A 66 21.37 -12.81 -5.84
CA SER A 66 22.77 -12.37 -5.89
C SER A 66 23.00 -10.90 -5.53
N GLU A 67 21.96 -10.08 -5.56
CA GLU A 67 21.98 -8.63 -5.28
C GLU A 67 21.48 -8.32 -3.87
N LEU A 68 20.88 -9.30 -3.18
CA LEU A 68 20.35 -9.14 -1.83
C LEU A 68 21.46 -9.22 -0.78
N ILE A 69 21.48 -8.21 0.10
CA ILE A 69 22.34 -8.19 1.28
C ILE A 69 21.48 -8.56 2.49
N TYR A 70 21.91 -9.59 3.22
CA TYR A 70 21.20 -10.13 4.37
C TYR A 70 21.77 -9.58 5.68
N TYR A 71 20.86 -9.20 6.58
CA TYR A 71 21.13 -8.64 7.88
C TYR A 71 20.51 -9.49 8.99
N SER A 72 20.90 -9.24 10.24
CA SER A 72 20.49 -10.06 11.38
C SER A 72 19.06 -9.79 11.85
N SER A 73 18.50 -8.64 11.47
CA SER A 73 17.13 -8.25 11.79
C SER A 73 16.48 -7.50 10.63
N VAL A 74 15.17 -7.34 10.71
CA VAL A 74 14.39 -6.61 9.71
C VAL A 74 14.68 -5.12 9.76
N GLU A 75 14.85 -4.57 10.96
CA GLU A 75 15.21 -3.17 11.19
C GLU A 75 16.58 -2.87 10.59
N GLU A 76 17.56 -3.77 10.74
CA GLU A 76 18.89 -3.60 10.14
C GLU A 76 18.84 -3.69 8.61
N ALA A 77 18.00 -4.58 8.06
CA ALA A 77 17.79 -4.67 6.62
C ALA A 77 17.14 -3.42 6.03
N ILE A 78 16.15 -2.84 6.72
CA ILE A 78 15.48 -1.59 6.32
C ILE A 78 16.43 -0.40 6.49
N LEU A 79 17.18 -0.34 7.59
CA LEU A 79 18.13 0.74 7.87
C LEU A 79 19.15 0.91 6.72
N ASN A 80 19.67 -0.21 6.22
CA ASN A 80 20.67 -0.23 5.14
C ASN A 80 20.05 -0.35 3.73
N SER A 81 18.73 -0.17 3.61
CA SER A 81 18.03 -0.29 2.33
C SER A 81 18.17 0.96 1.46
N PRO A 82 17.93 0.86 0.15
CA PRO A 82 17.85 2.03 -0.73
C PRO A 82 16.55 2.85 -0.55
N LEU A 83 15.69 2.52 0.43
CA LEU A 83 14.35 3.10 0.60
C LEU A 83 14.34 4.62 0.50
N ASN A 84 15.15 5.33 1.29
CA ASN A 84 15.22 6.79 1.24
C ASN A 84 15.67 7.32 -0.15
N ALA A 85 16.66 6.68 -0.78
CA ALA A 85 17.16 7.08 -2.09
C ALA A 85 16.17 6.79 -3.25
N GLU A 86 15.33 5.76 -3.09
CA GLU A 86 14.24 5.43 -4.01
C GLU A 86 13.01 6.36 -3.84
N ASN A 87 13.02 7.19 -2.79
CA ASN A 87 11.89 8.02 -2.35
C ASN A 87 12.33 9.48 -2.05
N GLU A 88 13.34 9.98 -2.79
CA GLU A 88 13.88 11.35 -2.64
C GLU A 88 12.83 12.45 -2.91
N GLU A 89 11.70 12.12 -3.54
CA GLU A 89 10.57 13.03 -3.72
C GLU A 89 9.87 13.40 -2.40
N PHE A 90 10.00 12.56 -1.37
CA PHE A 90 9.51 12.91 -0.05
C PHE A 90 10.47 13.92 0.58
N SER A 91 9.92 15.08 0.97
CA SER A 91 10.70 16.14 1.63
C SER A 91 10.97 15.80 3.10
N VAL A 92 11.63 14.67 3.35
CA VAL A 92 11.99 14.15 4.68
C VAL A 92 13.50 14.24 4.92
N PRO A 93 13.96 14.20 6.18
CA PRO A 93 15.38 14.09 6.49
C PRO A 93 16.03 12.84 5.88
N GLU A 94 17.35 12.88 5.69
CA GLU A 94 18.12 11.73 5.20
C GLU A 94 17.91 10.51 6.12
N ASP A 95 17.74 9.34 5.50
CA ASP A 95 17.47 8.04 6.13
C ASP A 95 16.22 8.00 7.02
N PHE A 96 15.39 9.04 7.05
CA PHE A 96 14.22 9.12 7.92
C PHE A 96 13.30 7.91 7.77
N LEU A 97 12.93 7.56 6.53
CA LEU A 97 12.06 6.41 6.25
C LEU A 97 12.73 5.06 6.57
N ASN A 98 14.06 5.02 6.64
CA ASN A 98 14.82 3.80 6.96
C ASN A 98 14.84 3.52 8.48
N HIS A 99 14.39 4.46 9.31
CA HIS A 99 14.28 4.26 10.75
C HIS A 99 12.96 3.59 11.12
N VAL A 100 13.05 2.36 11.63
CA VAL A 100 11.92 1.59 12.15
C VAL A 100 11.75 1.92 13.63
N ASP A 101 11.03 3.00 13.94
CA ASP A 101 10.82 3.44 15.32
C ASP A 101 9.74 2.60 16.04
N GLU A 102 8.70 2.18 15.31
CA GLU A 102 7.65 1.31 15.83
C GLU A 102 7.16 0.33 14.76
N ILE A 103 7.25 -0.97 15.03
CA ILE A 103 6.60 -1.98 14.20
C ILE A 103 5.13 -2.08 14.61
N LEU A 104 4.24 -1.71 13.69
CA LEU A 104 2.80 -1.74 13.89
C LEU A 104 2.21 -3.13 13.58
N HIS A 105 2.75 -3.81 12.56
CA HIS A 105 2.34 -5.17 12.24
C HIS A 105 3.38 -5.94 11.41
N ILE A 106 3.40 -7.28 11.56
CA ILE A 106 4.23 -8.18 10.74
C ILE A 106 3.35 -9.30 10.19
N TRP A 107 3.25 -9.38 8.87
CA TRP A 107 2.73 -10.56 8.18
C TRP A 107 3.86 -11.54 7.90
N ASN A 108 3.77 -12.70 8.55
CA ASN A 108 4.78 -13.74 8.46
C ASN A 108 4.48 -14.66 7.26
N GLY A 109 5.11 -14.41 6.12
CA GLY A 109 4.97 -15.26 4.93
C GLY A 109 5.94 -16.45 4.95
N LYS A 110 5.89 -17.31 3.92
CA LYS A 110 6.83 -18.45 3.86
C LYS A 110 8.26 -17.99 3.56
N GLN A 111 8.43 -17.19 2.51
CA GLN A 111 9.72 -16.73 2.00
C GLN A 111 9.99 -15.26 2.32
N TYR A 112 8.94 -14.48 2.56
CA TYR A 112 9.02 -13.06 2.79
C TYR A 112 8.19 -12.70 4.01
N ASP A 113 8.65 -11.70 4.75
CA ASP A 113 7.81 -11.00 5.71
C ASP A 113 7.47 -9.64 5.17
N THR A 114 6.24 -9.21 5.44
CA THR A 114 5.79 -7.85 5.17
C THR A 114 5.60 -7.15 6.51
N ILE A 115 6.10 -5.93 6.63
CA ILE A 115 6.21 -5.19 7.88
C ILE A 115 5.57 -3.84 7.66
N PHE A 116 4.60 -3.50 8.49
CA PHE A 116 4.06 -2.17 8.58
C PHE A 116 4.69 -1.48 9.79
N TYR A 117 5.35 -0.35 9.59
CA TYR A 117 6.04 0.38 10.65
C TYR A 117 5.87 1.89 10.54
N ARG A 118 6.10 2.57 11.67
CA ARG A 118 6.22 4.01 11.77
C ARG A 118 7.70 4.42 11.85
N ALA A 119 8.05 5.44 11.07
CA ALA A 119 9.25 6.26 11.22
C ALA A 119 8.87 7.59 11.86
N GLY A 120 9.61 8.00 12.89
CA GLY A 120 9.31 9.16 13.72
C GLY A 120 8.22 8.93 14.77
N SER A 121 7.88 10.02 15.46
CA SER A 121 6.95 10.09 16.57
C SER A 121 6.07 11.32 16.48
N ASP A 122 5.08 11.46 17.37
CA ASP A 122 4.19 12.63 17.40
C ASP A 122 4.93 13.95 17.73
N ASN A 123 6.18 13.87 18.21
CA ASN A 123 7.01 15.03 18.48
C ASN A 123 7.85 15.47 17.26
N ASP A 124 7.86 14.67 16.20
CA ASP A 124 8.64 14.95 15.00
C ASP A 124 7.83 15.77 13.99
N PRO A 125 8.48 16.66 13.21
CA PRO A 125 7.79 17.50 12.23
C PRO A 125 7.17 16.70 11.07
N VAL A 126 7.57 15.44 10.92
CA VAL A 126 7.05 14.50 9.93
C VAL A 126 7.02 13.10 10.53
N GLN A 127 6.00 12.31 10.18
CA GLN A 127 5.92 10.87 10.40
C GLN A 127 5.94 10.15 9.06
N GLY A 128 6.53 8.96 9.05
CA GLY A 128 6.50 8.02 7.94
C GLY A 128 5.73 6.77 8.33
N PHE A 129 4.86 6.28 7.47
CA PHE A 129 4.17 5.00 7.59
C PHE A 129 4.55 4.15 6.39
N VAL A 130 5.23 3.04 6.63
CA VAL A 130 5.87 2.27 5.56
C VAL A 130 5.44 0.83 5.66
N ILE A 131 4.98 0.29 4.53
CA ILE A 131 4.84 -1.14 4.34
C ILE A 131 6.04 -1.64 3.53
N ALA A 132 6.87 -2.46 4.15
CA ALA A 132 8.10 -3.00 3.55
C ALA A 132 8.02 -4.52 3.47
N ARG A 133 8.52 -5.09 2.39
CA ARG A 133 8.68 -6.53 2.22
C ARG A 133 10.16 -6.89 2.29
N CYS A 134 10.47 -7.85 3.16
CA CYS A 134 11.81 -8.37 3.34
C CYS A 134 11.84 -9.87 3.03
N LYS A 135 12.86 -10.33 2.31
CA LYS A 135 13.10 -11.75 2.07
C LYS A 135 13.74 -12.38 3.30
N LYS A 136 13.24 -13.55 3.70
CA LYS A 136 13.79 -14.35 4.79
C LYS A 136 14.79 -15.36 4.29
N LYS A 137 15.83 -15.54 5.09
CA LYS A 137 16.78 -16.64 4.95
C LYS A 137 17.07 -17.23 6.32
N ILE A 138 16.84 -18.52 6.48
CA ILE A 138 17.10 -19.22 7.75
C ILE A 138 18.46 -19.90 7.62
N GLU A 139 19.44 -19.43 8.39
CA GLU A 139 20.76 -20.04 8.52
C GLU A 139 21.09 -20.28 10.01
N ASN A 140 21.56 -21.49 10.34
CA ASN A 140 22.00 -21.85 11.69
C ASN A 140 20.98 -21.50 12.79
N GLU A 141 19.70 -21.77 12.56
CA GLU A 141 18.58 -21.47 13.49
C GLU A 141 18.32 -19.97 13.72
N SER A 142 19.02 -19.09 13.00
CA SER A 142 18.75 -17.64 12.95
C SER A 142 18.07 -17.24 11.65
N THR A 143 17.07 -16.36 11.73
CA THR A 143 16.47 -15.73 10.55
C THR A 143 17.25 -14.47 10.21
N GLN A 144 17.68 -14.36 8.96
CA GLN A 144 18.23 -13.17 8.36
C GLN A 144 17.24 -12.56 7.38
N TYR A 145 17.36 -11.25 7.17
CA TYR A 145 16.45 -10.47 6.34
C TYR A 145 17.20 -9.68 5.28
N ALA A 146 16.65 -9.60 4.08
CA ALA A 146 17.09 -8.68 3.04
C ALA A 146 15.91 -7.82 2.59
N PHE A 147 16.12 -6.51 2.50
CA PHE A 147 15.09 -5.59 1.99
C PHE A 147 14.84 -5.86 0.50
N VAL A 148 13.56 -5.95 0.11
CA VAL A 148 13.15 -6.16 -1.28
C VAL A 148 12.56 -4.87 -1.83
N ASN A 149 11.40 -4.46 -1.31
CA ASN A 149 10.71 -3.24 -1.70
C ASN A 149 9.86 -2.68 -0.55
N ALA A 150 9.39 -1.44 -0.69
CA ALA A 150 8.45 -0.83 0.22
C ALA A 150 7.55 0.21 -0.48
N THR A 151 6.43 0.55 0.17
CA THR A 151 5.63 1.73 -0.15
C THR A 151 5.56 2.61 1.10
N PRO A 152 6.20 3.79 1.08
CA PRO A 152 6.09 4.76 2.16
C PRO A 152 4.92 5.74 1.94
N ALA A 153 4.39 6.25 3.03
CA ALA A 153 3.55 7.45 3.10
C ALA A 153 4.10 8.37 4.17
N THR A 154 4.00 9.69 3.99
CA THR A 154 4.43 10.66 4.99
C THR A 154 3.31 11.61 5.34
N THR A 155 3.34 12.11 6.57
CA THR A 155 2.34 13.03 7.11
C THR A 155 2.99 14.01 8.08
N THR A 156 2.40 15.20 8.20
CA THR A 156 2.80 16.26 9.12
C THR A 156 1.64 16.60 10.05
N PRO A 157 1.85 17.36 11.14
CA PRO A 157 0.76 17.77 12.04
C PRO A 157 -0.37 18.53 11.33
N ASP A 158 -0.04 19.21 10.24
CA ASP A 158 -0.97 20.01 9.43
C ASP A 158 -1.68 19.19 8.33
N THR A 159 -1.34 17.90 8.15
CA THR A 159 -2.04 17.03 7.20
C THR A 159 -3.51 16.99 7.54
N THR A 160 -4.33 17.27 6.54
CA THR A 160 -5.77 17.12 6.61
C THR A 160 -6.20 16.02 5.65
N TYR A 161 -6.93 15.04 6.19
CA TYR A 161 -7.58 14.01 5.39
C TYR A 161 -8.90 14.57 4.87
N GLY A 162 -8.80 15.53 3.95
CA GLY A 162 -9.95 16.03 3.22
C GLY A 162 -10.28 15.06 2.08
N GLY A 163 -11.53 14.61 2.01
CA GLY A 163 -11.97 13.71 0.94
C GLY A 163 -13.08 12.78 1.41
N ASP A 164 -13.76 12.16 0.45
CA ASP A 164 -14.74 11.14 0.77
C ASP A 164 -14.01 9.83 1.11
N PHE A 165 -14.11 9.34 2.34
CA PHE A 165 -13.46 8.08 2.78
C PHE A 165 -13.77 6.89 1.86
N LYS A 166 -14.93 6.91 1.20
CA LYS A 166 -15.33 5.93 0.19
C LYS A 166 -14.40 5.94 -1.01
N LYS A 167 -13.99 7.12 -1.47
CA LYS A 167 -13.01 7.28 -2.57
C LYS A 167 -11.63 6.75 -2.17
N PHE A 168 -11.24 6.86 -0.91
CA PHE A 168 -9.99 6.25 -0.43
C PHE A 168 -10.05 4.72 -0.49
N ILE A 169 -11.17 4.11 -0.08
CA ILE A 169 -11.37 2.66 -0.24
C ILE A 169 -11.27 2.26 -1.71
N HIS A 170 -11.98 2.95 -2.61
CA HIS A 170 -11.93 2.65 -4.04
C HIS A 170 -10.50 2.79 -4.62
N LEU A 171 -9.76 3.83 -4.20
CA LEU A 171 -8.38 4.02 -4.62
C LEU A 171 -7.48 2.87 -4.14
N SER A 172 -7.57 2.48 -2.87
CA SER A 172 -6.81 1.35 -2.33
C SER A 172 -7.10 0.05 -3.08
N LEU A 173 -8.37 -0.22 -3.41
CA LEU A 173 -8.75 -1.38 -4.21
C LEU A 173 -8.18 -1.29 -5.63
N THR A 174 -8.25 -0.12 -6.28
CA THR A 174 -7.73 0.13 -7.63
C THR A 174 -6.23 -0.20 -7.75
N ILE A 175 -5.43 0.21 -6.76
CA ILE A 175 -3.98 0.00 -6.78
C ILE A 175 -3.55 -1.37 -6.21
N SER A 176 -4.47 -2.13 -5.60
CA SER A 176 -4.12 -3.38 -4.93
C SER A 176 -3.46 -4.43 -5.84
N ASP A 177 -3.83 -4.45 -7.13
CA ASP A 177 -3.28 -5.42 -8.08
C ASP A 177 -1.80 -5.14 -8.39
N ILE A 178 -1.36 -3.87 -8.34
CA ILE A 178 0.03 -3.49 -8.58
C ILE A 178 0.87 -3.47 -7.29
N GLN A 179 0.23 -3.54 -6.12
CA GLN A 179 0.89 -3.62 -4.80
C GLN A 179 1.13 -5.05 -4.32
N GLN A 180 0.97 -6.05 -5.20
CA GLN A 180 1.26 -7.45 -4.86
C GLN A 180 2.76 -7.72 -4.70
N ASP A 181 3.63 -6.79 -5.08
CA ASP A 181 5.04 -6.84 -4.71
C ASP A 181 5.27 -6.80 -3.19
N LEU A 182 4.30 -6.28 -2.41
CA LEU A 182 4.33 -6.27 -0.94
C LEU A 182 3.68 -7.51 -0.32
N ASN A 183 3.13 -8.42 -1.11
CA ASN A 183 2.43 -9.59 -0.62
C ASN A 183 3.42 -10.62 -0.02
N PRO A 184 3.28 -11.00 1.27
CA PRO A 184 4.20 -11.92 1.95
C PRO A 184 4.14 -13.36 1.37
N ASN A 185 3.05 -13.70 0.68
CA ASN A 185 2.76 -15.03 0.15
C ASN A 185 2.43 -15.02 -1.35
N TYR A 186 2.91 -14.06 -2.13
CA TYR A 186 2.72 -14.07 -3.58
C TYR A 186 3.40 -15.29 -4.24
N PRO A 187 2.82 -15.94 -5.26
CA PRO A 187 1.49 -15.73 -5.85
C PRO A 187 0.37 -16.58 -5.22
N ASP A 188 0.60 -17.21 -4.07
CA ASP A 188 -0.35 -18.15 -3.44
C ASP A 188 -1.66 -17.46 -3.00
N THR A 189 -1.64 -16.15 -2.76
CA THR A 189 -2.73 -15.36 -2.16
C THR A 189 -2.85 -14.00 -2.84
N ARG A 190 -4.01 -13.33 -2.69
CA ARG A 190 -4.21 -11.93 -3.09
C ARG A 190 -4.23 -11.02 -1.86
N PHE A 191 -3.10 -10.42 -1.53
CA PHE A 191 -2.97 -9.54 -0.38
C PHE A 191 -3.47 -8.14 -0.71
N VAL A 192 -4.49 -7.65 0.00
CA VAL A 192 -5.09 -6.33 -0.28
C VAL A 192 -5.10 -5.53 1.00
N PHE A 193 -4.67 -4.27 0.97
CA PHE A 193 -4.68 -3.40 2.12
C PHE A 193 -5.02 -1.96 1.73
N GLY A 194 -5.39 -1.16 2.71
CA GLY A 194 -5.62 0.26 2.53
C GLY A 194 -5.66 1.00 3.86
N TYR A 195 -5.72 2.32 3.78
CA TYR A 195 -5.73 3.22 4.93
C TYR A 195 -7.10 3.91 5.05
N ALA A 196 -7.49 4.23 6.27
CA ALA A 196 -8.72 4.96 6.57
C ALA A 196 -8.51 5.84 7.82
N HIS A 197 -9.28 6.93 7.87
CA HIS A 197 -9.34 7.84 9.02
C HIS A 197 -10.64 7.68 9.84
N ASP A 198 -11.66 7.04 9.26
CA ASP A 198 -12.96 6.85 9.87
C ASP A 198 -13.11 5.42 10.44
N LYS A 199 -13.66 5.33 11.65
CA LYS A 199 -13.93 4.05 12.34
C LYS A 199 -14.92 3.17 11.58
N GLU A 200 -15.73 3.76 10.69
CA GLU A 200 -16.70 3.06 9.86
C GLU A 200 -16.04 2.00 8.98
N ILE A 201 -14.71 2.05 8.81
CA ILE A 201 -13.91 1.00 8.17
C ILE A 201 -14.11 -0.40 8.81
N TYR A 202 -14.51 -0.48 10.08
CA TYR A 202 -14.89 -1.76 10.73
C TYR A 202 -16.09 -2.46 10.07
N SER A 203 -16.88 -1.74 9.29
CA SER A 203 -18.04 -2.26 8.55
C SER A 203 -17.73 -2.59 7.09
N LEU A 204 -16.47 -2.39 6.65
CA LEU A 204 -16.05 -2.64 5.28
C LEU A 204 -16.30 -4.10 4.89
N GLU A 205 -16.90 -4.29 3.72
CA GLU A 205 -16.95 -5.56 3.02
C GLU A 205 -16.54 -5.36 1.56
N VAL A 206 -15.61 -6.17 1.07
CA VAL A 206 -15.17 -6.19 -0.33
C VAL A 206 -15.60 -7.52 -0.94
N GLU A 207 -16.41 -7.47 -2.00
CA GLU A 207 -17.03 -8.67 -2.59
C GLU A 207 -17.74 -9.55 -1.53
N GLY A 208 -18.37 -8.91 -0.52
CA GLY A 208 -19.04 -9.57 0.60
C GLY A 208 -18.12 -10.23 1.64
N GLN A 209 -16.81 -9.99 1.57
CA GLN A 209 -15.82 -10.48 2.54
C GLN A 209 -15.44 -9.36 3.49
N LYS A 210 -15.26 -9.67 4.77
CA LYS A 210 -14.71 -8.73 5.77
C LYS A 210 -13.18 -8.75 5.75
N PRO A 211 -12.50 -7.64 6.07
CA PRO A 211 -11.06 -7.63 6.28
C PRO A 211 -10.63 -8.69 7.30
N ASP A 212 -9.48 -9.31 7.08
CA ASP A 212 -8.87 -10.24 8.04
C ASP A 212 -8.41 -9.50 9.31
N GLY A 213 -8.09 -8.21 9.18
CA GLY A 213 -7.77 -7.36 10.31
C GLY A 213 -7.80 -5.88 9.98
N ILE A 214 -7.88 -5.09 11.05
CA ILE A 214 -7.74 -3.64 11.06
C ILE A 214 -6.71 -3.32 12.14
N ILE A 215 -5.68 -2.57 11.77
CA ILE A 215 -4.62 -2.10 12.65
C ILE A 215 -4.90 -0.64 12.94
N GLU A 216 -5.16 -0.33 14.21
CA GLU A 216 -5.23 1.04 14.70
C GLU A 216 -3.82 1.56 14.94
N TYR A 217 -3.54 2.79 14.53
CA TYR A 217 -2.27 3.47 14.82
C TYR A 217 -2.51 4.96 15.06
N GLU A 218 -1.63 5.57 15.85
CA GLU A 218 -1.72 7.00 16.17
C GLU A 218 -0.89 7.82 15.18
N GLU A 219 -1.52 8.90 14.70
CA GLU A 219 -0.93 9.92 13.86
C GLU A 219 -1.24 11.30 14.44
N TYR A 220 -0.27 11.91 15.13
CA TYR A 220 -0.41 13.24 15.73
C TYR A 220 -1.65 13.36 16.64
N GLY A 221 -1.86 12.36 17.49
CA GLY A 221 -3.01 12.26 18.41
C GLY A 221 -4.35 11.96 17.74
N ARG A 222 -4.34 11.50 16.48
CA ARG A 222 -5.52 10.98 15.77
C ARG A 222 -5.36 9.47 15.60
N THR A 223 -6.40 8.72 15.92
CA THR A 223 -6.45 7.29 15.59
C THR A 223 -6.76 7.11 14.11
N MET A 224 -5.88 6.39 13.43
CA MET A 224 -5.95 6.01 12.03
C MET A 224 -6.08 4.49 11.92
N TYR A 225 -6.50 3.99 10.76
CA TYR A 225 -6.79 2.58 10.55
C TYR A 225 -6.12 2.09 9.28
N MET A 226 -5.45 0.94 9.34
CA MET A 226 -5.04 0.19 8.16
C MET A 226 -5.81 -1.14 8.12
N TRP A 227 -6.62 -1.33 7.11
CA TRP A 227 -7.39 -2.56 6.89
C TRP A 227 -6.65 -3.47 5.90
N TYR A 228 -6.79 -4.79 6.07
CA TYR A 228 -6.16 -5.74 5.16
C TYR A 228 -6.93 -7.05 5.01
N TYR A 229 -6.72 -7.68 3.86
CA TYR A 229 -7.08 -9.05 3.52
C TYR A 229 -5.79 -9.80 3.22
N ASN A 230 -5.54 -10.89 3.94
CA ASN A 230 -4.43 -11.80 3.68
C ASN A 230 -4.60 -12.49 2.32
N ASP A 231 -5.85 -12.77 1.93
CA ASP A 231 -6.17 -13.53 0.72
C ASP A 231 -7.59 -13.23 0.23
N LEU A 232 -7.78 -12.05 -0.39
CA LEU A 232 -9.08 -11.64 -0.93
C LEU A 232 -9.51 -12.58 -2.06
N LYS A 233 -10.66 -13.26 -1.87
CA LYS A 233 -11.22 -14.16 -2.87
C LYS A 233 -12.01 -13.39 -3.90
N SER A 234 -11.33 -12.96 -4.97
CA SER A 234 -11.96 -12.39 -6.15
C SER A 234 -11.05 -12.55 -7.37
N ASN A 235 -11.68 -12.89 -8.49
CA ASN A 235 -11.03 -12.92 -9.80
C ASN A 235 -11.21 -11.60 -10.58
N LYS A 236 -11.78 -10.56 -9.98
CA LYS A 236 -11.96 -9.26 -10.61
C LYS A 236 -10.73 -8.38 -10.42
N ARG A 237 -10.45 -7.49 -11.39
CA ARG A 237 -9.47 -6.42 -11.23
C ARG A 237 -9.82 -5.53 -10.04
N GLY A 238 -8.81 -4.95 -9.38
CA GLY A 238 -8.96 -4.17 -8.15
C GLY A 238 -10.00 -3.03 -8.24
N ASP A 239 -10.00 -2.28 -9.34
CA ASP A 239 -10.98 -1.20 -9.64
C ASP A 239 -12.37 -1.71 -10.01
N CYS A 240 -12.52 -3.02 -10.23
CA CYS A 240 -13.77 -3.71 -10.53
C CYS A 240 -14.29 -4.49 -9.31
N LEU A 241 -13.72 -4.27 -8.12
CA LEU A 241 -14.22 -4.86 -6.88
C LEU A 241 -15.40 -4.05 -6.36
N SER A 242 -16.52 -4.73 -6.08
CA SER A 242 -17.60 -4.15 -5.28
C SER A 242 -17.17 -4.05 -3.83
N TYR A 243 -17.60 -2.98 -3.17
CA TYR A 243 -17.39 -2.83 -1.73
C TYR A 243 -18.57 -2.10 -1.09
N SER A 244 -18.75 -2.32 0.20
CA SER A 244 -19.76 -1.63 0.99
C SER A 244 -19.22 -1.29 2.37
N VAL A 245 -19.69 -0.17 2.91
CA VAL A 245 -19.23 0.38 4.18
C VAL A 245 -20.31 1.30 4.75
N ASP A 246 -20.50 1.28 6.05
CA ASP A 246 -21.41 2.20 6.74
C ASP A 246 -20.89 3.63 6.60
N VAL A 247 -21.78 4.60 6.47
CA VAL A 247 -21.40 6.02 6.44
C VAL A 247 -21.54 6.62 7.84
N PRO A 248 -20.64 7.56 8.23
CA PRO A 248 -20.80 8.29 9.49
C PRO A 248 -22.16 9.00 9.52
N GLU A 249 -22.83 8.96 10.68
CA GLU A 249 -24.09 9.70 10.94
C GLU A 249 -23.92 11.22 10.92
#